data_AF-A0A1F7BRH2-F1
#
_entry.id   AF-A0A1F7BRH2-F1
#
_cell.length_a   1.000
_cell.length_b   1.000
_cell.length_c   1.000
_cell.angle_alpha   90.00
_cell.angle_beta   90.00
_cell.angle_gamma   90.00
#
_symmetry.space_group_name_H-M   'P 1'
#
loop_
_entity.id
_entity.type
_entity.pdbx_description
1 polymer ?
#
loop_
_entity_poly.entity_id
_entity_poly.type
_entity_poly.pdbx_seq_one_letter_code
_entity_poly.pdbx_strand_id
1 'polypeptide(L)'
;MIYVFITLFVTTLLIIEGRLLFGIIGKTRDERMIAWSLGLPLGTLVNALIFFVIHLAGISFTAISIGAGHFVILFVLWLFFSFSTCRSFETLCQKMCHTEGSDQDRLEVRHIFWQSPQDDTLRMSHPQWQRSLSILCIAFITLTLLSAFIYATVLPSFYWDTFTHWAMRAKQSLYAESFISEGVIQPQYPILMHSLMMLPAVFAGWNNQWVHLVTFFLSLSQTLSIFLIIQKRYSRETALIILTLLLSVPFVAIHLRQGYADIHVTFFILLSALFLDAWSKERSSTLLTLSALLCAAAAWTKFEGLYFGVLPWIGIVGWKMIRSKNYASILKNGIVPIIITSFFWPLYVLLSGMPPSPHTIQLAANIDAFPMILKSLFLMGSFGLHWWAIIIASITLLIVERKHIFKITTEHPSIIWADTALILLVGIYIFTSESEGLTVGHNFSRAMILPTLLYTQSLAVLCMESLRARKIQCGVRNGLL
;
A
#
# COMPACT_ATOMS: atom_id res chain seq x y z
N MET A 1 -7.91 -29.28 -6.74
CA MET A 1 -7.44 -28.71 -8.03
C MET A 1 -8.37 -27.64 -8.59
N ILE A 2 -9.68 -27.91 -8.77
CA ILE A 2 -10.65 -26.93 -9.32
C ILE A 2 -10.59 -25.56 -8.62
N TYR A 3 -10.60 -25.53 -7.27
CA TYR A 3 -10.52 -24.28 -6.52
C TYR A 3 -9.27 -23.45 -6.85
N VAL A 4 -8.10 -24.09 -7.02
CA VAL A 4 -6.85 -23.40 -7.38
C VAL A 4 -6.95 -22.76 -8.75
N PHE A 5 -7.51 -23.46 -9.75
CA PHE A 5 -7.73 -22.90 -11.08
C PHE A 5 -8.68 -21.70 -11.04
N ILE A 6 -9.77 -21.80 -10.27
CA ILE A 6 -10.71 -20.69 -10.08
C ILE A 6 -10.02 -19.50 -9.39
N THR A 7 -9.25 -19.74 -8.32
CA THR A 7 -8.50 -18.67 -7.64
C THR A 7 -7.52 -17.97 -8.58
N LEU A 8 -6.80 -18.72 -9.42
CA LEU A 8 -5.90 -18.14 -10.42
C LEU A 8 -6.68 -17.32 -11.45
N PHE A 9 -7.79 -17.85 -11.97
CA PHE A 9 -8.65 -17.16 -12.93
C PHE A 9 -9.16 -15.82 -12.36
N VAL A 10 -9.76 -15.82 -11.17
CA VAL A 10 -10.29 -14.59 -10.56
C VAL A 10 -9.15 -13.62 -10.22
N THR A 11 -7.99 -14.11 -9.80
CA THR A 11 -6.81 -13.26 -9.55
C THR A 11 -6.35 -12.57 -10.84
N THR A 12 -6.31 -13.29 -11.96
CA THR A 12 -5.99 -12.72 -13.28
C THR A 12 -7.02 -11.68 -13.71
N LEU A 13 -8.31 -11.93 -13.50
CA LEU A 13 -9.38 -10.97 -13.78
C LEU A 13 -9.17 -9.67 -12.99
N LEU A 14 -8.94 -9.75 -11.67
CA LEU A 14 -8.68 -8.58 -10.83
C LEU A 14 -7.42 -7.83 -11.26
N ILE A 15 -6.35 -8.54 -11.66
CA ILE A 15 -5.14 -7.92 -12.20
C ILE A 15 -5.45 -7.11 -13.47
N ILE A 16 -6.27 -7.64 -14.38
CA ILE A 16 -6.65 -6.95 -15.62
C ILE A 16 -7.49 -5.71 -15.31
N GLU A 17 -8.49 -5.82 -14.44
CA GLU A 17 -9.34 -4.69 -14.03
C GLU A 17 -8.49 -3.57 -13.40
N GLY A 18 -7.64 -3.90 -12.43
CA GLY A 18 -6.77 -2.91 -11.80
C GLY A 18 -5.73 -2.34 -12.76
N ARG A 19 -5.25 -3.12 -13.74
CA ARG A 19 -4.35 -2.63 -14.79
C ARG A 19 -5.03 -1.64 -15.73
N LEU A 20 -6.31 -1.86 -16.06
CA LEU A 20 -7.10 -0.91 -16.84
C LEU A 20 -7.39 0.36 -16.03
N LEU A 21 -7.75 0.22 -14.75
CA LEU A 21 -7.94 1.35 -13.84
C LEU A 21 -6.66 2.20 -13.75
N PHE A 22 -5.49 1.58 -13.57
CA PHE A 22 -4.20 2.27 -13.63
C PHE A 22 -4.02 3.05 -14.94
N GLY A 23 -4.34 2.43 -16.08
CA GLY A 23 -4.21 3.04 -17.39
C GLY A 23 -5.13 4.24 -17.63
N ILE A 24 -6.31 4.26 -16.99
CA ILE A 24 -7.22 5.42 -17.02
C ILE A 24 -6.64 6.57 -16.19
N ILE A 25 -6.06 6.26 -15.02
CA ILE A 25 -5.49 7.27 -14.12
C ILE A 25 -4.25 7.93 -14.74
N GLY A 26 -3.41 7.19 -15.47
CA GLY A 26 -2.18 7.74 -16.06
C GLY A 26 -1.63 6.99 -17.27
N LYS A 27 -0.93 7.75 -18.11
CA LYS A 27 -0.32 7.29 -19.37
C LYS A 27 1.20 7.22 -19.25
N THR A 28 1.71 6.16 -18.66
CA THR A 28 3.16 5.93 -18.58
C THR A 28 3.48 4.61 -19.27
N ARG A 29 3.87 4.72 -20.55
CA ARG A 29 4.30 3.56 -21.36
C ARG A 29 5.50 2.85 -20.71
N ASP A 30 6.27 3.57 -19.91
CA ASP A 30 7.49 3.10 -19.24
C ASP A 30 7.22 2.45 -17.86
N GLU A 31 5.97 2.41 -17.41
CA GLU A 31 5.60 1.85 -16.10
C GLU A 31 4.84 0.52 -16.21
N ARG A 32 4.97 -0.20 -17.32
CA ARG A 32 4.23 -1.45 -17.59
C ARG A 32 4.31 -2.42 -16.42
N MET A 33 5.50 -2.67 -15.89
CA MET A 33 5.69 -3.65 -14.81
C MET A 33 5.04 -3.19 -13.49
N ILE A 34 5.18 -1.91 -13.14
CA ILE A 34 4.54 -1.32 -11.94
C ILE A 34 3.01 -1.35 -12.09
N ALA A 35 2.50 -1.05 -13.27
CA ALA A 35 1.07 -1.09 -13.55
C ALA A 35 0.50 -2.52 -13.41
N TRP A 36 1.23 -3.53 -13.85
CA TRP A 36 0.84 -4.94 -13.67
C TRP A 36 0.94 -5.40 -12.21
N SER A 37 2.01 -5.03 -11.49
CA SER A 37 2.14 -5.39 -10.07
C SER A 37 1.11 -4.69 -9.18
N LEU A 38 0.63 -3.51 -9.57
CA LEU A 38 -0.47 -2.80 -8.91
C LEU A 38 -1.85 -3.25 -9.39
N GLY A 39 -1.91 -4.09 -10.43
CA GLY A 39 -3.16 -4.61 -10.98
C GLY A 39 -4.00 -5.29 -9.90
N LEU A 40 -3.44 -6.24 -9.16
CA LEU A 40 -4.20 -6.91 -8.10
C LEU A 40 -4.60 -5.96 -6.95
N PRO A 41 -3.70 -5.15 -6.33
CA PRO A 41 -4.08 -4.17 -5.33
C PRO A 41 -5.26 -3.27 -5.74
N LEU A 42 -5.23 -2.71 -6.95
CA LEU A 42 -6.32 -1.87 -7.46
C LEU A 42 -7.57 -2.68 -7.81
N GLY A 43 -7.40 -3.87 -8.38
CA GLY A 43 -8.49 -4.81 -8.67
C GLY A 43 -9.25 -5.26 -7.42
N THR A 44 -8.57 -5.43 -6.28
CA THR A 44 -9.25 -5.78 -5.03
C THR A 44 -10.15 -4.67 -4.50
N LEU A 45 -9.79 -3.40 -4.73
CA LEU A 45 -10.68 -2.27 -4.42
C LEU A 45 -11.91 -2.28 -5.35
N VAL A 46 -11.72 -2.54 -6.63
CA VAL A 46 -12.82 -2.70 -7.60
C VAL A 46 -13.75 -3.85 -7.19
N ASN A 47 -13.19 -5.01 -6.83
CA ASN A 47 -13.96 -6.16 -6.32
C ASN A 47 -14.82 -5.79 -5.11
N ALA A 48 -14.24 -5.09 -4.13
CA ALA A 48 -14.97 -4.65 -2.94
C ALA A 48 -16.15 -3.75 -3.31
N LEU A 49 -15.97 -2.83 -4.26
CA LEU A 49 -17.02 -1.95 -4.74
C LEU A 49 -18.12 -2.70 -5.51
N ILE A 50 -17.78 -3.71 -6.32
CA ILE A 50 -18.76 -4.55 -7.02
C ILE A 50 -19.65 -5.28 -6.01
N PHE A 51 -19.03 -5.97 -5.06
CA PHE A 51 -19.73 -6.69 -3.98
C PHE A 51 -20.63 -5.74 -3.17
N PHE A 52 -20.13 -4.54 -2.86
CA PHE A 52 -20.89 -3.51 -2.15
C PHE A 52 -22.11 -3.03 -2.93
N VAL A 53 -21.97 -2.74 -4.23
CA VAL A 53 -23.08 -2.28 -5.08
C VAL A 53 -24.14 -3.36 -5.26
N ILE A 54 -23.72 -4.61 -5.48
CA ILE A 54 -24.63 -5.77 -5.59
C ILE A 54 -25.45 -5.94 -4.30
N HIS A 55 -24.79 -5.83 -3.15
CA HIS A 55 -25.44 -5.88 -1.83
C HIS A 55 -26.46 -4.74 -1.65
N LEU A 56 -26.08 -3.49 -1.93
CA LEU A 56 -26.99 -2.34 -1.82
C LEU A 56 -28.18 -2.44 -2.77
N ALA A 57 -28.02 -3.10 -3.93
CA ALA A 57 -29.10 -3.35 -4.88
C ALA A 57 -30.02 -4.51 -4.46
N GLY A 58 -29.75 -5.20 -3.35
CA GLY A 58 -30.52 -6.37 -2.91
C GLY A 58 -30.37 -7.57 -3.85
N ILE A 59 -29.25 -7.68 -4.57
CA ILE A 59 -28.97 -8.77 -5.52
C ILE A 59 -28.18 -9.86 -4.79
N SER A 60 -28.65 -11.11 -4.88
CA SER A 60 -27.99 -12.29 -4.29
C SER A 60 -26.54 -12.47 -4.76
N PHE A 61 -25.67 -13.01 -3.90
CA PHE A 61 -24.24 -13.26 -4.19
C PHE A 61 -24.02 -14.57 -4.97
N THR A 62 -24.59 -14.65 -6.17
CA THR A 62 -24.44 -15.80 -7.07
C THR A 62 -23.25 -15.64 -8.02
N ALA A 63 -22.77 -16.74 -8.61
CA ALA A 63 -21.74 -16.70 -9.65
C ALA A 63 -22.15 -15.84 -10.86
N ILE A 64 -23.44 -15.84 -11.20
CA ILE A 64 -23.98 -15.06 -12.33
C ILE A 64 -23.95 -13.57 -12.00
N SER A 65 -24.46 -13.15 -10.84
CA SER A 65 -24.52 -11.73 -10.47
C SER A 65 -23.13 -11.12 -10.24
N ILE A 66 -22.25 -11.82 -9.52
CA ILE A 66 -20.86 -11.38 -9.32
C ILE A 66 -20.10 -11.36 -10.66
N GLY A 67 -20.24 -12.41 -11.47
CA GLY A 67 -19.62 -12.48 -12.80
C GLY A 67 -20.10 -11.36 -13.74
N ALA A 68 -21.40 -11.04 -13.73
CA ALA A 68 -21.97 -9.93 -14.49
C ALA A 68 -21.43 -8.57 -13.99
N GLY A 69 -21.30 -8.38 -12.68
CA GLY A 69 -20.71 -7.17 -12.10
C GLY A 69 -19.29 -6.91 -12.60
N HIS A 70 -18.43 -7.94 -12.56
CA HIS A 70 -17.08 -7.86 -13.10
C HIS A 70 -17.07 -7.62 -14.61
N PHE A 71 -17.93 -8.30 -15.38
CA PHE A 71 -18.03 -8.07 -16.82
C PHE A 71 -18.39 -6.62 -17.17
N VAL A 72 -19.38 -6.04 -16.49
CA VAL A 72 -19.80 -4.65 -16.67
C VAL A 72 -18.65 -3.70 -16.35
N ILE A 73 -17.97 -3.89 -15.22
CA ILE A 73 -16.84 -3.03 -14.84
C ILE A 73 -15.68 -3.16 -15.82
N LEU A 74 -15.32 -4.38 -16.22
CA LEU A 74 -14.27 -4.63 -17.20
C LEU A 74 -14.57 -3.91 -18.53
N PHE A 75 -15.82 -3.99 -19.01
CA PHE A 75 -16.26 -3.31 -20.22
C PHE A 75 -16.18 -1.78 -20.08
N VAL A 76 -16.67 -1.22 -18.97
CA VAL A 76 -16.60 0.22 -18.69
C VAL A 76 -15.14 0.70 -18.63
N LEU A 77 -14.28 0.01 -17.88
CA LEU A 77 -12.86 0.34 -17.79
C LEU A 77 -12.16 0.24 -19.15
N TRP A 78 -12.50 -0.77 -19.95
CA TRP A 78 -11.96 -0.92 -21.30
C TRP A 78 -12.39 0.23 -22.22
N LEU A 79 -13.65 0.67 -22.16
CA LEU A 79 -14.14 1.84 -22.93
C LEU A 79 -13.39 3.12 -22.55
N PHE A 80 -13.29 3.42 -21.25
CA PHE A 80 -12.55 4.59 -20.77
C PHE A 80 -11.07 4.53 -21.15
N PHE A 81 -10.45 3.37 -21.02
CA PHE A 81 -9.06 3.15 -21.41
C PHE A 81 -8.88 3.39 -22.92
N SER A 82 -9.75 2.82 -23.77
CA SER A 82 -9.69 2.96 -25.24
C SER A 82 -9.94 4.39 -25.70
N PHE A 83 -10.85 5.11 -25.04
CA PHE A 83 -11.07 6.52 -25.31
C PHE A 83 -9.88 7.38 -24.90
N SER A 84 -9.25 7.05 -23.76
CA SER A 84 -8.06 7.76 -23.29
C SER A 84 -6.88 7.59 -24.24
N THR A 85 -6.68 6.40 -24.84
CA THR A 85 -5.60 6.14 -25.78
C THR A 85 -5.83 6.82 -27.13
N CYS A 86 -7.07 6.85 -27.62
CA CYS A 86 -7.44 7.51 -28.88
C CYS A 86 -7.17 9.03 -28.86
N ARG A 87 -7.61 9.76 -27.82
CA ARG A 87 -7.32 11.21 -27.68
C ARG A 87 -5.82 11.53 -27.68
N SER A 88 -5.01 10.63 -27.11
CA SER A 88 -3.55 10.79 -27.12
C SER A 88 -2.95 10.73 -28.52
N PHE A 89 -3.54 9.92 -29.39
CA PHE A 89 -3.11 9.79 -30.77
C PHE A 89 -3.44 11.05 -31.58
N GLU A 90 -4.64 11.61 -31.43
CA GLU A 90 -5.04 12.86 -32.08
C GLU A 90 -4.10 14.03 -31.72
N THR A 91 -3.77 14.16 -30.43
CA THR A 91 -2.85 15.22 -29.97
C THR A 91 -1.44 15.03 -30.55
N LEU A 92 -1.01 13.79 -30.74
CA LEU A 92 0.28 13.47 -31.36
C LEU A 92 0.27 13.83 -32.85
N CYS A 93 -0.80 13.48 -33.58
CA CYS A 93 -0.98 13.84 -34.97
C CYS A 93 -1.02 15.36 -35.18
N GLN A 94 -1.80 16.10 -34.37
CA GLN A 94 -1.83 17.56 -34.43
C GLN A 94 -0.45 18.18 -34.16
N LYS A 95 0.29 17.66 -33.17
CA LYS A 95 1.66 18.10 -32.92
C LYS A 95 2.58 17.83 -34.12
N MET A 96 2.46 16.68 -34.77
CA MET A 96 3.26 16.37 -35.97
C MET A 96 2.90 17.27 -37.15
N CYS A 97 1.61 17.55 -37.39
CA CYS A 97 1.17 18.39 -38.51
C CYS A 97 1.53 19.87 -38.37
N HIS A 98 1.66 20.41 -37.15
CA HIS A 98 2.08 21.81 -36.92
C HIS A 98 3.61 21.98 -36.75
N THR A 99 4.42 21.01 -37.19
CA THR A 99 5.89 21.02 -37.01
C THR A 99 6.69 21.59 -38.17
N GLU A 100 6.11 22.24 -39.17
CA GLU A 100 6.91 22.77 -40.30
C GLU A 100 7.55 24.14 -40.04
N GLY A 101 7.63 24.61 -38.79
CA GLY A 101 8.26 25.90 -38.45
C GLY A 101 9.20 25.83 -37.25
N SER A 102 10.48 26.12 -37.49
CA SER A 102 11.56 26.38 -36.51
C SER A 102 12.05 25.18 -35.69
N ASP A 103 13.11 24.53 -36.20
CA ASP A 103 13.82 23.39 -35.58
C ASP A 103 14.59 23.74 -34.28
N GLN A 104 14.64 25.01 -33.86
CA GLN A 104 15.60 25.45 -32.85
C GLN A 104 15.07 25.44 -31.39
N ASP A 105 13.75 25.50 -31.17
CA ASP A 105 13.18 25.56 -29.80
C ASP A 105 12.73 24.19 -29.24
N ARG A 106 12.86 23.10 -30.01
CA ARG A 106 12.30 21.79 -29.64
C ARG A 106 13.20 20.90 -28.77
N LEU A 107 14.44 21.27 -28.53
CA LEU A 107 15.40 20.43 -27.79
C LEU A 107 15.30 20.53 -26.26
N GLU A 108 14.69 21.56 -25.67
CA GLU A 108 14.75 21.75 -24.21
C GLU A 108 13.67 21.02 -23.39
N VAL A 109 12.53 20.62 -23.98
CA VAL A 109 11.37 20.17 -23.15
C VAL A 109 11.27 18.64 -23.01
N ARG A 110 11.99 17.85 -23.82
CA ARG A 110 11.88 16.37 -23.78
C ARG A 110 12.81 15.66 -22.81
N HIS A 111 13.77 16.35 -22.18
CA HIS A 111 14.76 15.72 -21.30
C HIS A 111 14.42 15.68 -19.79
N ILE A 112 13.30 16.26 -19.36
CA ILE A 112 13.00 16.40 -17.92
C ILE A 112 12.26 15.16 -17.34
N PHE A 113 11.70 14.29 -18.18
CA PHE A 113 11.00 13.10 -17.70
C PHE A 113 11.93 11.89 -17.65
N TRP A 114 12.51 11.65 -16.47
CA TRP A 114 13.06 10.36 -16.08
C TRP A 114 14.06 9.75 -17.08
N GLN A 115 15.13 10.48 -17.41
CA GLN A 115 16.36 9.76 -17.74
C GLN A 115 16.76 8.99 -16.48
N SER A 116 16.40 7.70 -16.44
CA SER A 116 17.16 6.72 -15.69
C SER A 116 18.63 7.08 -15.93
N PRO A 117 19.46 7.24 -14.89
CA PRO A 117 20.90 7.35 -15.06
C PRO A 117 21.42 6.02 -15.61
N GLN A 118 21.05 5.67 -16.84
CA GLN A 118 21.79 4.77 -17.71
C GLN A 118 22.97 5.59 -18.25
N ASP A 119 23.77 6.17 -17.35
CA ASP A 119 25.16 6.45 -17.67
C ASP A 119 25.86 5.09 -17.69
N ASP A 120 25.80 4.42 -18.85
CA ASP A 120 26.53 3.18 -19.16
C ASP A 120 28.06 3.35 -18.98
N THR A 121 28.55 4.57 -18.74
CA THR A 121 29.97 4.91 -18.61
C THR A 121 30.58 4.64 -17.24
N LEU A 122 29.80 4.24 -16.23
CA LEU A 122 30.32 3.79 -14.94
C LEU A 122 29.75 2.44 -14.52
N ARG A 123 29.75 1.44 -15.43
CA ARG A 123 29.82 0.02 -15.05
C ARG A 123 31.18 -0.28 -14.39
N MET A 124 31.48 0.42 -13.30
CA MET A 124 32.49 -0.04 -12.36
C MET A 124 32.08 -1.45 -11.96
N SER A 125 32.99 -2.41 -12.12
CA SER A 125 32.80 -3.77 -11.64
C SER A 125 32.25 -3.72 -10.22
N HIS A 126 30.99 -4.11 -10.04
CA HIS A 126 30.38 -4.15 -8.72
C HIS A 126 31.32 -4.91 -7.79
N PRO A 127 31.75 -4.31 -6.67
CA PRO A 127 32.54 -5.01 -5.68
C PRO A 127 31.89 -6.36 -5.36
N GLN A 128 32.69 -7.44 -5.27
CA GLN A 128 32.17 -8.80 -5.06
C GLN A 128 31.18 -8.88 -3.89
N TRP A 129 31.38 -8.07 -2.84
CA TRP A 129 30.46 -8.01 -1.68
C TRP A 129 29.03 -7.56 -2.03
N GLN A 130 28.84 -6.68 -3.01
CA GLN A 130 27.49 -6.23 -3.43
C GLN A 130 26.69 -7.37 -4.07
N ARG A 131 27.37 -8.22 -4.83
CA ARG A 131 26.77 -9.42 -5.43
C ARG A 131 26.37 -10.41 -4.33
N SER A 132 27.26 -10.68 -3.39
CA SER A 132 26.98 -11.56 -2.24
C SER A 132 25.80 -11.05 -1.42
N LEU A 133 25.76 -9.76 -1.11
CA LEU A 133 24.65 -9.13 -0.39
C LEU A 133 23.32 -9.26 -1.15
N SER A 134 23.33 -9.03 -2.46
CA SER A 134 22.14 -9.18 -3.30
C SER A 134 21.61 -10.61 -3.32
N ILE A 135 22.51 -11.61 -3.38
CA ILE A 135 22.15 -13.04 -3.30
C ILE A 135 21.51 -13.35 -1.94
N LEU A 136 22.09 -12.86 -0.84
CA LEU A 136 21.53 -13.04 0.51
C LEU A 136 20.14 -12.39 0.63
N CYS A 137 19.95 -11.19 0.10
CA CYS A 137 18.64 -10.52 0.08
C CYS A 137 17.62 -11.32 -0.72
N ILE A 138 17.97 -11.79 -1.93
CA ILE A 138 17.09 -12.63 -2.76
C ILE A 138 16.72 -13.92 -2.03
N ALA A 139 17.70 -14.59 -1.40
CA ALA A 139 17.46 -15.81 -0.64
C ALA A 139 16.49 -15.56 0.53
N PHE A 140 16.70 -14.49 1.31
CA PHE A 140 15.84 -14.12 2.42
C PHE A 140 14.39 -13.82 1.97
N ILE A 141 14.24 -12.99 0.93
CA ILE A 141 12.93 -12.64 0.35
C ILE A 141 12.23 -13.91 -0.15
N THR A 142 12.94 -14.76 -0.89
CA THR A 142 12.40 -16.00 -1.46
C THR A 142 11.96 -16.96 -0.36
N LEU A 143 12.78 -17.18 0.68
CA LEU A 143 12.42 -18.04 1.80
C LEU A 143 11.20 -17.52 2.58
N THR A 144 11.11 -16.20 2.77
CA THR A 144 9.97 -15.56 3.43
C THR A 144 8.68 -15.76 2.63
N LEU A 145 8.71 -15.50 1.32
CA LEU A 145 7.55 -15.66 0.44
C LEU A 145 7.18 -17.13 0.23
N LEU A 146 8.16 -18.03 0.09
CA LEU A 146 7.92 -19.46 -0.01
C LEU A 146 7.28 -19.99 1.28
N SER A 147 7.74 -19.54 2.45
CA SER A 147 7.12 -19.88 3.72
C SER A 147 5.67 -19.37 3.78
N ALA A 148 5.40 -18.12 3.37
CA ALA A 148 4.04 -17.60 3.25
C ALA A 148 3.15 -18.43 2.31
N PHE A 149 3.68 -18.83 1.15
CA PHE A 149 2.98 -19.67 0.19
C PHE A 149 2.64 -21.05 0.76
N ILE A 150 3.60 -21.73 1.39
CA ILE A 150 3.39 -23.05 2.00
C ILE A 150 2.30 -22.94 3.07
N TYR A 151 2.34 -21.91 3.92
CA TYR A 151 1.31 -21.72 4.94
C TYR A 151 -0.08 -21.47 4.34
N ALA A 152 -0.17 -20.61 3.32
CA ALA A 152 -1.43 -20.26 2.68
C ALA A 152 -2.07 -21.41 1.87
N THR A 153 -1.32 -22.49 1.59
CA THR A 153 -1.76 -23.61 0.74
C THR A 153 -1.88 -24.94 1.48
N VAL A 154 -1.01 -25.19 2.45
CA VAL A 154 -0.92 -26.48 3.14
C VAL A 154 -1.68 -26.45 4.46
N LEU A 155 -1.61 -25.35 5.20
CA LEU A 155 -2.15 -25.30 6.56
C LEU A 155 -3.57 -24.70 6.57
N PRO A 156 -4.51 -25.29 7.34
CA PRO A 156 -5.80 -24.65 7.58
C PRO A 156 -5.60 -23.35 8.37
N SER A 157 -6.59 -22.46 8.35
CA SER A 157 -6.58 -21.26 9.20
C SER A 157 -6.58 -21.66 10.67
N PHE A 158 -5.45 -21.49 11.34
CA PHE A 158 -5.31 -21.85 12.75
C PHE A 158 -5.16 -20.63 13.67
N TYR A 159 -4.88 -19.46 13.11
CA TYR A 159 -4.88 -18.22 13.89
C TYR A 159 -6.30 -17.73 14.11
N TRP A 160 -6.57 -17.37 15.37
CA TRP A 160 -7.90 -16.96 15.81
C TRP A 160 -8.49 -15.89 14.90
N ASP A 161 -7.85 -14.72 14.78
CA ASP A 161 -8.36 -13.62 13.95
C ASP A 161 -8.52 -13.97 12.46
N THR A 162 -7.56 -14.68 11.87
CA THR A 162 -7.66 -15.20 10.49
C THR A 162 -8.91 -16.03 10.31
N PHE A 163 -9.14 -16.94 11.25
CA PHE A 163 -10.27 -17.85 11.17
C PHE A 163 -11.58 -17.13 11.48
N THR A 164 -11.70 -16.44 12.61
CA THR A 164 -12.96 -15.88 13.12
C THR A 164 -13.35 -14.58 12.44
N HIS A 165 -12.44 -13.60 12.35
CA HIS A 165 -12.77 -12.26 11.87
C HIS A 165 -12.73 -12.14 10.36
N TRP A 166 -11.87 -12.89 9.67
CA TRP A 166 -11.67 -12.76 8.22
C TRP A 166 -12.34 -13.89 7.44
N ALA A 167 -11.92 -15.14 7.65
CA ALA A 167 -12.44 -16.27 6.87
C ALA A 167 -13.89 -16.62 7.23
N MET A 168 -14.21 -16.80 8.51
CA MET A 168 -15.57 -17.15 8.94
C MET A 168 -16.56 -16.04 8.66
N ARG A 169 -16.18 -14.77 8.84
CA ARG A 169 -17.02 -13.65 8.43
C ARG A 169 -17.32 -13.66 6.93
N ALA A 170 -16.30 -13.83 6.09
CA ALA A 170 -16.49 -13.90 4.64
C ALA A 170 -17.44 -15.06 4.26
N LYS A 171 -17.28 -16.21 4.92
CA LYS A 171 -18.16 -17.37 4.79
C LYS A 171 -19.60 -17.05 5.19
N GLN A 172 -19.80 -16.46 6.37
CA GLN A 172 -21.12 -16.07 6.87
C GLN A 172 -21.78 -15.05 5.93
N SER A 173 -21.04 -14.04 5.47
CA SER A 173 -21.55 -13.01 4.57
C SER A 173 -21.96 -13.59 3.21
N LEU A 174 -21.19 -14.59 2.72
CA LEU A 174 -21.53 -15.30 1.48
C LEU A 174 -22.83 -16.09 1.60
N TYR A 175 -22.99 -16.87 2.67
CA TYR A 175 -24.20 -17.68 2.85
C TYR A 175 -25.43 -16.87 3.29
N ALA A 176 -25.24 -15.77 4.01
CA ALA A 176 -26.31 -14.86 4.39
C ALA A 176 -26.71 -13.89 3.26
N GLU A 177 -25.94 -13.85 2.17
CA GLU A 177 -26.09 -12.87 1.08
C GLU A 177 -26.16 -11.42 1.58
N SER A 178 -25.45 -11.14 2.68
CA SER A 178 -25.44 -9.84 3.35
C SER A 178 -24.14 -9.61 4.11
N PHE A 179 -23.65 -8.37 4.11
CA PHE A 179 -22.49 -7.98 4.93
C PHE A 179 -22.82 -7.68 6.40
N ILE A 180 -24.08 -7.38 6.68
CA ILE A 180 -24.60 -7.09 8.02
C ILE A 180 -25.80 -7.99 8.24
N SER A 181 -25.63 -9.00 9.06
CA SER A 181 -26.71 -9.89 9.48
C SER A 181 -26.44 -10.42 10.89
N GLU A 182 -27.48 -10.92 11.54
CA GLU A 182 -27.37 -11.54 12.85
C GLU A 182 -26.38 -12.72 12.80
N GLY A 183 -25.48 -12.79 13.78
CA GLY A 183 -24.46 -13.83 13.87
C GLY A 183 -23.18 -13.57 13.06
N VAL A 184 -23.12 -12.53 12.21
CA VAL A 184 -21.87 -12.10 11.57
C VAL A 184 -20.95 -11.49 12.62
N ILE A 185 -19.73 -12.01 12.74
CA ILE A 185 -18.74 -11.50 13.69
C ILE A 185 -18.23 -10.16 13.20
N GLN A 186 -18.26 -9.12 14.02
CA GLN A 186 -17.71 -7.79 13.70
C GLN A 186 -18.17 -7.23 12.32
N PRO A 187 -19.50 -7.11 12.08
CA PRO A 187 -20.07 -6.70 10.78
C PRO A 187 -19.66 -5.29 10.32
N GLN A 188 -19.12 -4.46 11.21
CA GLN A 188 -18.64 -3.12 10.90
C GLN A 188 -17.29 -3.09 10.18
N TYR A 189 -16.47 -4.17 10.17
CA TYR A 189 -15.23 -4.07 9.40
C TYR A 189 -15.53 -3.97 7.89
N PRO A 190 -14.76 -3.15 7.17
CA PRO A 190 -14.81 -3.08 5.72
C PRO A 190 -14.68 -4.43 4.98
N ILE A 191 -15.23 -4.51 3.77
CA ILE A 191 -15.44 -5.78 3.06
C ILE A 191 -14.36 -6.14 2.03
N LEU A 192 -13.28 -5.39 1.86
CA LEU A 192 -12.28 -5.72 0.83
C LEU A 192 -11.68 -7.11 1.04
N MET A 193 -11.23 -7.43 2.26
CA MET A 193 -10.70 -8.76 2.56
C MET A 193 -11.76 -9.85 2.40
N HIS A 194 -12.98 -9.57 2.87
CA HIS A 194 -14.09 -10.51 2.84
C HIS A 194 -14.50 -10.85 1.40
N SER A 195 -14.80 -9.82 0.60
CA SER A 195 -15.14 -9.95 -0.82
C SER A 195 -14.04 -10.64 -1.62
N LEU A 196 -12.77 -10.40 -1.29
CA LEU A 196 -11.64 -11.06 -1.95
C LEU A 196 -11.64 -12.57 -1.69
N MET A 197 -11.90 -12.99 -0.45
CA MET A 197 -12.05 -14.40 -0.07
C MET A 197 -13.34 -15.04 -0.64
N MET A 198 -14.42 -14.28 -0.72
CA MET A 198 -15.72 -14.72 -1.27
C MET A 198 -15.63 -14.98 -2.77
N LEU A 199 -14.89 -14.18 -3.53
CA LEU A 199 -14.85 -14.24 -4.99
C LEU A 199 -14.55 -15.65 -5.55
N PRO A 200 -13.45 -16.35 -5.19
CA PRO A 200 -13.25 -17.72 -5.64
C PRO A 200 -14.30 -18.70 -5.08
N ALA A 201 -14.80 -18.47 -3.86
CA ALA A 201 -15.80 -19.33 -3.24
C ALA A 201 -17.18 -19.26 -3.91
N VAL A 202 -17.55 -18.12 -4.49
CA VAL A 202 -18.78 -17.95 -5.28
C VAL A 202 -18.81 -18.90 -6.50
N PHE A 203 -17.66 -19.14 -7.13
CA PHE A 203 -17.56 -20.00 -8.31
C PHE A 203 -17.20 -21.46 -7.99
N ALA A 204 -16.46 -21.70 -6.90
CA ALA A 204 -15.90 -23.02 -6.57
C ALA A 204 -16.55 -23.71 -5.36
N GLY A 205 -17.44 -23.02 -4.64
CA GLY A 205 -17.82 -23.38 -3.28
C GLY A 205 -16.75 -23.01 -2.25
N TRP A 206 -17.13 -22.89 -0.98
CA TRP A 206 -16.20 -22.50 0.09
C TRP A 206 -15.17 -23.59 0.42
N ASN A 207 -13.89 -23.23 0.52
CA ASN A 207 -12.82 -24.15 0.93
C ASN A 207 -11.85 -23.48 1.91
N ASN A 208 -11.86 -23.96 3.16
CA ASN A 208 -11.04 -23.40 4.25
C ASN A 208 -9.53 -23.45 4.00
N GLN A 209 -9.06 -24.43 3.23
CA GLN A 209 -7.63 -24.60 2.95
C GLN A 209 -7.13 -23.57 1.93
N TRP A 210 -7.94 -23.29 0.91
CA TRP A 210 -7.51 -22.51 -0.25
C TRP A 210 -8.01 -21.06 -0.26
N VAL A 211 -8.94 -20.70 0.63
CA VAL A 211 -9.51 -19.34 0.68
C VAL A 211 -8.47 -18.25 0.93
N HIS A 212 -7.35 -18.57 1.57
CA HIS A 212 -6.27 -17.62 1.82
C HIS A 212 -5.31 -17.43 0.64
N LEU A 213 -5.38 -18.29 -0.38
CA LEU A 213 -4.46 -18.22 -1.52
C LEU A 213 -4.58 -16.88 -2.27
N VAL A 214 -5.78 -16.32 -2.38
CA VAL A 214 -5.99 -15.00 -3.00
C VAL A 214 -5.37 -13.86 -2.19
N THR A 215 -5.38 -13.96 -0.85
CA THR A 215 -4.74 -12.97 0.03
C THR A 215 -3.21 -13.08 -0.03
N PHE A 216 -2.68 -14.29 -0.22
CA PHE A 216 -1.26 -14.49 -0.50
C PHE A 216 -0.86 -13.82 -1.83
N PHE A 217 -1.65 -14.01 -2.90
CA PHE A 217 -1.37 -13.33 -4.17
C PHE A 217 -1.43 -11.80 -4.05
N LEU A 218 -2.38 -11.26 -3.26
CA LEU A 218 -2.41 -9.84 -2.95
C LEU A 218 -1.12 -9.38 -2.26
N SER A 219 -0.67 -10.09 -1.22
CA SER A 219 0.58 -9.81 -0.52
C SER A 219 1.79 -9.85 -1.46
N LEU A 220 1.86 -10.85 -2.33
CA LEU A 220 2.92 -10.99 -3.33
C LEU A 220 2.93 -9.81 -4.31
N SER A 221 1.77 -9.42 -4.81
CA SER A 221 1.62 -8.30 -5.74
C SER A 221 2.00 -6.95 -5.10
N GLN A 222 1.63 -6.74 -3.83
CA GLN A 222 2.01 -5.56 -3.06
C GLN A 222 3.53 -5.51 -2.83
N THR A 223 4.12 -6.64 -2.42
CA THR A 223 5.58 -6.79 -2.22
C THR A 223 6.35 -6.50 -3.51
N LEU A 224 5.91 -7.07 -4.63
CA LEU A 224 6.49 -6.82 -5.95
C LEU A 224 6.35 -5.36 -6.37
N SER A 225 5.21 -4.72 -6.08
CA SER A 225 5.00 -3.30 -6.37
C SER A 225 5.96 -2.41 -5.59
N ILE A 226 6.15 -2.66 -4.30
CA ILE A 226 7.12 -1.94 -3.47
C ILE A 226 8.52 -2.07 -4.08
N PHE A 227 8.93 -3.30 -4.43
CA PHE A 227 10.21 -3.55 -5.08
C PHE A 227 10.39 -2.76 -6.38
N LEU A 228 9.42 -2.84 -7.30
CA LEU A 228 9.51 -2.19 -8.61
C LEU A 228 9.50 -0.65 -8.51
N ILE A 229 8.73 -0.09 -7.59
CA ILE A 229 8.70 1.37 -7.34
C ILE A 229 10.06 1.84 -6.81
N ILE A 230 10.63 1.15 -5.82
CA ILE A 230 11.95 1.50 -5.28
C ILE A 230 13.04 1.28 -6.33
N GLN A 231 12.99 0.18 -7.07
CA GLN A 231 13.95 -0.13 -8.15
C GLN A 231 13.94 0.96 -9.21
N LYS A 232 12.76 1.42 -9.63
CA LYS A 232 12.63 2.48 -10.63
C LYS A 232 13.24 3.80 -10.14
N ARG A 233 13.10 4.13 -8.85
CA ARG A 233 13.60 5.38 -8.28
C ARG A 233 15.11 5.37 -7.99
N TYR A 234 15.66 4.21 -7.67
CA TYR A 234 17.04 4.05 -7.24
C TYR A 234 17.77 2.99 -8.08
N SER A 235 18.06 1.83 -7.50
CA SER A 235 18.70 0.69 -8.16
C SER A 235 18.04 -0.61 -7.71
N ARG A 236 18.33 -1.70 -8.44
CA ARG A 236 17.85 -3.04 -8.08
C ARG A 236 18.37 -3.49 -6.71
N GLU A 237 19.64 -3.25 -6.43
CA GLU A 237 20.30 -3.63 -5.18
C GLU A 237 19.68 -2.87 -4.01
N THR A 238 19.44 -1.57 -4.20
CA THR A 238 18.76 -0.73 -3.22
C THR A 238 17.37 -1.27 -2.91
N ALA A 239 16.61 -1.63 -3.95
CA ALA A 239 15.28 -2.20 -3.78
C ALA A 239 15.29 -3.55 -3.05
N LEU A 240 16.28 -4.42 -3.32
CA LEU A 240 16.46 -5.69 -2.61
C LEU A 240 16.78 -5.47 -1.13
N ILE A 241 17.67 -4.55 -0.81
CA ILE A 241 18.06 -4.23 0.57
C ILE A 241 16.86 -3.66 1.32
N ILE A 242 16.19 -2.64 0.77
CA ILE A 242 15.03 -2.03 1.44
C ILE A 242 13.91 -3.06 1.62
N LEU A 243 13.61 -3.87 0.60
CA LEU A 243 12.59 -4.90 0.73
C LEU A 243 12.95 -5.95 1.80
N THR A 244 14.23 -6.33 1.88
CA THR A 244 14.73 -7.24 2.92
C THR A 244 14.53 -6.64 4.32
N LEU A 245 14.86 -5.35 4.50
CA LEU A 245 14.64 -4.64 5.77
C LEU A 245 13.15 -4.55 6.14
N LEU A 246 12.27 -4.34 5.16
CA LEU A 246 10.82 -4.31 5.40
C LEU A 246 10.30 -5.70 5.79
N LEU A 247 10.72 -6.76 5.11
CA LEU A 247 10.30 -8.12 5.42
C LEU A 247 10.94 -8.68 6.70
N SER A 248 12.05 -8.10 7.18
CA SER A 248 12.65 -8.45 8.46
C SER A 248 11.96 -7.79 9.65
N VAL A 249 11.09 -6.79 9.44
CA VAL A 249 10.30 -6.18 10.51
C VAL A 249 9.51 -7.28 11.23
N PRO A 250 9.52 -7.32 12.57
CA PRO A 250 8.86 -8.36 13.33
C PRO A 250 7.38 -8.49 12.95
N PHE A 251 6.88 -9.72 13.01
CA PHE A 251 5.52 -10.09 12.64
C PHE A 251 5.13 -9.94 11.17
N VAL A 252 5.87 -9.23 10.31
CA VAL A 252 5.56 -9.14 8.86
C VAL A 252 5.53 -10.52 8.23
N ALA A 253 6.60 -11.31 8.39
CA ALA A 253 6.67 -12.67 7.86
C ALA A 253 5.56 -13.59 8.38
N ILE A 254 5.10 -13.39 9.62
CA ILE A 254 4.02 -14.19 10.23
C ILE A 254 2.67 -13.78 9.64
N HIS A 255 2.39 -12.48 9.52
CA HIS A 255 1.11 -12.00 8.98
C HIS A 255 0.96 -12.30 7.48
N LEU A 256 2.06 -12.30 6.72
CA LEU A 256 2.08 -12.73 5.32
C LEU A 256 1.62 -14.19 5.13
N ARG A 257 1.81 -15.06 6.13
CA ARG A 257 1.44 -16.48 6.07
C ARG A 257 -0.06 -16.74 6.27
N GLN A 258 -0.80 -15.76 6.79
CA GLN A 258 -2.06 -16.03 7.51
C GLN A 258 -3.23 -15.18 7.05
N GLY A 259 -3.12 -14.46 5.92
CA GLY A 259 -4.24 -13.67 5.39
C GLY A 259 -4.79 -12.63 6.36
N TYR A 260 -3.97 -12.12 7.29
CA TYR A 260 -4.37 -11.08 8.24
C TYR A 260 -4.68 -9.77 7.51
N ALA A 261 -5.77 -9.09 7.86
CA ALA A 261 -6.05 -7.78 7.29
C ALA A 261 -4.98 -6.73 7.63
N ASP A 262 -4.35 -6.81 8.81
CA ASP A 262 -3.38 -5.81 9.30
C ASP A 262 -2.18 -5.63 8.35
N ILE A 263 -1.68 -6.72 7.75
CA ILE A 263 -0.56 -6.63 6.80
C ILE A 263 -0.99 -5.97 5.50
N HIS A 264 -2.23 -6.21 5.03
CA HIS A 264 -2.76 -5.59 3.83
C HIS A 264 -3.04 -4.11 4.01
N VAL A 265 -3.64 -3.71 5.15
CA VAL A 265 -3.78 -2.29 5.53
C VAL A 265 -2.42 -1.62 5.50
N THR A 266 -1.43 -2.25 6.11
CA THR A 266 -0.08 -1.71 6.19
C THR A 266 0.59 -1.58 4.82
N PHE A 267 0.47 -2.59 3.97
CA PHE A 267 1.06 -2.57 2.63
C PHE A 267 0.36 -1.58 1.70
N PHE A 268 -0.96 -1.42 1.81
CA PHE A 268 -1.69 -0.36 1.11
C PHE A 268 -1.24 1.04 1.53
N ILE A 269 -1.07 1.28 2.85
CA ILE A 269 -0.56 2.56 3.36
C ILE A 269 0.90 2.77 2.93
N LEU A 270 1.75 1.75 2.97
CA LEU A 270 3.15 1.86 2.56
C LEU A 270 3.30 2.16 1.06
N LEU A 271 2.53 1.49 0.21
CA LEU A 271 2.45 1.83 -1.22
C LEU A 271 1.93 3.25 -1.43
N SER A 272 0.90 3.66 -0.69
CA SER A 272 0.37 5.02 -0.73
C SER A 272 1.44 6.06 -0.36
N ALA A 273 2.22 5.81 0.70
CA ALA A 273 3.31 6.66 1.14
C ALA A 273 4.43 6.76 0.09
N LEU A 274 4.84 5.65 -0.53
CA LEU A 274 5.82 5.65 -1.63
C LEU A 274 5.38 6.51 -2.82
N PHE A 275 4.10 6.43 -3.19
CA PHE A 275 3.52 7.28 -4.24
C PHE A 275 3.39 8.75 -3.81
N LEU A 276 3.09 9.02 -2.54
CA LEU A 276 3.00 10.37 -2.01
C LEU A 276 4.37 11.05 -1.95
N ASP A 277 5.41 10.31 -1.58
CA ASP A 277 6.81 10.75 -1.65
C ASP A 277 7.22 11.06 -3.09
N ALA A 278 6.90 10.17 -4.03
CA ALA A 278 7.20 10.38 -5.45
C ALA A 278 6.45 11.61 -6.00
N TRP A 279 5.15 11.75 -5.68
CA TRP A 279 4.35 12.92 -6.04
C TRP A 279 4.92 14.22 -5.45
N SER A 280 5.45 14.20 -4.24
CA SER A 280 6.02 15.39 -3.60
C SER A 280 7.17 15.99 -4.39
N LYS A 281 7.90 15.15 -5.14
CA LYS A 281 9.03 15.53 -5.99
C LYS A 281 8.60 15.82 -7.43
N GLU A 282 7.79 14.94 -8.00
CA GLU A 282 7.43 14.98 -9.44
C GLU A 282 6.18 15.81 -9.75
N ARG A 283 5.34 16.07 -8.74
CA ARG A 283 4.05 16.76 -8.88
C ARG A 283 3.08 16.14 -9.90
N SER A 284 3.26 14.85 -10.21
CA SER A 284 2.39 14.09 -11.12
C SER A 284 1.03 13.75 -10.50
N SER A 285 -0.06 14.18 -11.13
CA SER A 285 -1.43 13.89 -10.68
C SER A 285 -1.74 12.39 -10.60
N THR A 286 -1.14 11.59 -11.50
CA THR A 286 -1.26 10.13 -11.50
C THR A 286 -0.77 9.55 -10.18
N LEU A 287 0.42 9.97 -9.72
CA LEU A 287 1.00 9.46 -8.47
C LEU A 287 0.15 9.85 -7.26
N LEU A 288 -0.38 11.09 -7.23
CA LEU A 288 -1.28 11.52 -6.17
C LEU A 288 -2.58 10.71 -6.14
N THR A 289 -3.16 10.45 -7.32
CA THR A 289 -4.40 9.65 -7.44
C THR A 289 -4.17 8.21 -7.01
N LEU A 290 -3.05 7.59 -7.43
CA LEU A 290 -2.68 6.25 -7.00
C LEU A 290 -2.44 6.18 -5.49
N SER A 291 -1.78 7.20 -4.92
CA SER A 291 -1.60 7.32 -3.48
C SER A 291 -2.95 7.37 -2.76
N ALA A 292 -3.90 8.19 -3.23
CA ALA A 292 -5.25 8.31 -2.69
C ALA A 292 -6.03 6.99 -2.75
N LEU A 293 -6.04 6.30 -3.90
CA LEU A 293 -6.78 5.05 -4.08
C LEU A 293 -6.21 3.90 -3.25
N LEU A 294 -4.88 3.79 -3.13
CA LEU A 294 -4.26 2.79 -2.26
C LEU A 294 -4.54 3.08 -0.78
N CYS A 295 -4.55 4.35 -0.37
CA CYS A 295 -4.97 4.73 0.98
C CYS A 295 -6.43 4.38 1.24
N ALA A 296 -7.30 4.61 0.26
CA ALA A 296 -8.71 4.22 0.34
C ALA A 296 -8.88 2.69 0.41
N ALA A 297 -8.08 1.92 -0.34
CA ALA A 297 -8.08 0.47 -0.24
C ALA A 297 -7.72 -0.01 1.18
N ALA A 298 -6.81 0.68 1.89
CA ALA A 298 -6.54 0.40 3.31
C ALA A 298 -7.80 0.60 4.17
N ALA A 299 -8.53 1.70 3.96
CA ALA A 299 -9.80 1.97 4.66
C ALA A 299 -10.93 1.00 4.28
N TRP A 300 -10.87 0.38 3.10
CA TRP A 300 -11.77 -0.72 2.70
C TRP A 300 -11.32 -2.10 3.21
N THR A 301 -10.13 -2.22 3.77
CA THR A 301 -9.57 -3.47 4.31
C THR A 301 -9.88 -3.64 5.79
N LYS A 302 -9.66 -2.59 6.58
CA LYS A 302 -9.90 -2.57 8.03
C LYS A 302 -10.20 -1.13 8.46
N PHE A 303 -10.90 -0.95 9.58
CA PHE A 303 -11.28 0.37 10.05
C PHE A 303 -10.07 1.22 10.49
N GLU A 304 -9.01 0.57 10.97
CA GLU A 304 -7.70 1.16 11.24
C GLU A 304 -7.07 1.83 10.00
N GLY A 305 -7.42 1.39 8.79
CA GLY A 305 -7.01 2.05 7.56
C GLY A 305 -7.59 3.47 7.41
N LEU A 306 -8.74 3.75 8.02
CA LEU A 306 -9.29 5.11 8.09
C LEU A 306 -8.44 5.99 9.02
N TYR A 307 -8.14 5.49 10.22
CA TYR A 307 -7.46 6.26 11.27
C TYR A 307 -5.97 6.43 11.03
N PHE A 308 -5.26 5.36 10.67
CA PHE A 308 -3.81 5.41 10.45
C PHE A 308 -3.45 5.63 8.98
N GLY A 309 -4.41 5.47 8.07
CA GLY A 309 -4.21 5.72 6.64
C GLY A 309 -4.79 7.08 6.22
N VAL A 310 -6.11 7.11 6.04
CA VAL A 310 -6.83 8.23 5.39
C VAL A 310 -6.67 9.54 6.15
N LEU A 311 -6.84 9.56 7.47
CA LEU A 311 -6.76 10.81 8.26
C LEU A 311 -5.35 11.46 8.19
N PRO A 312 -4.23 10.75 8.47
CA PRO A 312 -2.90 11.30 8.26
C PRO A 312 -2.65 11.74 6.82
N TRP A 313 -3.11 10.95 5.83
CA TRP A 313 -2.94 11.29 4.41
C TRP A 313 -3.63 12.61 4.07
N ILE A 314 -4.90 12.81 4.50
CA ILE A 314 -5.64 14.06 4.28
C ILE A 314 -4.94 15.22 4.99
N GLY A 315 -4.45 15.03 6.22
CA GLY A 315 -3.71 16.07 6.94
C GLY A 315 -2.44 16.51 6.20
N ILE A 316 -1.63 15.54 5.75
CA ILE A 316 -0.39 15.79 5.01
C ILE A 316 -0.66 16.47 3.65
N VAL A 317 -1.61 15.95 2.87
CA VAL A 317 -1.97 16.50 1.56
C VAL A 317 -2.65 17.85 1.69
N GLY A 318 -3.51 18.03 2.69
CA GLY A 318 -4.16 19.30 3.02
C GLY A 318 -3.14 20.38 3.41
N TRP A 319 -2.16 20.04 4.23
CA TRP A 319 -1.05 20.95 4.54
C TRP A 319 -0.25 21.36 3.29
N LYS A 320 0.06 20.40 2.41
CA LYS A 320 0.70 20.69 1.12
C LYS A 320 -0.19 21.50 0.18
N MET A 321 -1.50 21.30 0.21
CA MET A 321 -2.49 22.02 -0.58
C MET A 321 -2.50 23.50 -0.20
N ILE A 322 -2.53 23.82 1.11
CA ILE A 322 -2.52 25.21 1.62
C ILE A 322 -1.26 25.96 1.14
N ARG A 323 -0.14 25.25 0.95
CA ARG A 323 1.14 25.83 0.50
C ARG A 323 1.35 25.79 -1.02
N SER A 324 0.44 25.18 -1.78
CA SER A 324 0.60 24.99 -3.22
C SER A 324 -0.22 25.99 -4.01
N LYS A 325 0.38 26.58 -5.05
CA LYS A 325 -0.36 27.39 -6.04
C LYS A 325 -1.35 26.54 -6.86
N ASN A 326 -1.15 25.21 -6.92
CA ASN A 326 -1.97 24.29 -7.71
C ASN A 326 -2.94 23.48 -6.83
N TYR A 327 -3.67 24.16 -5.94
CA TYR A 327 -4.61 23.51 -5.02
C TYR A 327 -5.74 22.78 -5.75
N ALA A 328 -6.22 23.30 -6.88
CA ALA A 328 -7.30 22.68 -7.66
C ALA A 328 -6.93 21.29 -8.19
N SER A 329 -5.68 21.11 -8.65
CA SER A 329 -5.19 19.79 -9.07
C SER A 329 -5.07 18.82 -7.88
N ILE A 330 -4.65 19.30 -6.71
CA ILE A 330 -4.55 18.48 -5.49
C ILE A 330 -5.94 18.05 -5.01
N LEU A 331 -6.90 18.97 -5.03
CA LEU A 331 -8.29 18.70 -4.69
C LEU A 331 -8.87 17.63 -5.64
N LYS A 332 -8.76 17.85 -6.95
CA LYS A 332 -9.32 16.96 -7.99
C LYS A 332 -8.67 15.57 -8.02
N ASN A 333 -7.34 15.50 -7.93
CA ASN A 333 -6.59 14.26 -8.13
C ASN A 333 -6.20 13.57 -6.82
N GLY A 334 -6.47 14.18 -5.68
CA GLY A 334 -6.13 13.63 -4.37
C GLY A 334 -7.33 13.56 -3.44
N ILE A 335 -7.77 14.72 -2.94
CA ILE A 335 -8.78 14.83 -1.89
C ILE A 335 -10.15 14.28 -2.34
N VAL A 336 -10.60 14.60 -3.55
CA VAL A 336 -11.89 14.12 -4.07
C VAL A 336 -11.89 12.58 -4.24
N PRO A 337 -10.89 11.96 -4.91
CA PRO A 337 -10.81 10.51 -5.01
C PRO A 337 -10.80 9.80 -3.65
N ILE A 338 -10.00 10.25 -2.68
CA ILE A 338 -9.92 9.57 -1.37
C ILE A 338 -11.23 9.70 -0.59
N ILE A 339 -11.87 10.89 -0.60
CA ILE A 339 -13.15 11.08 0.11
C ILE A 339 -14.23 10.22 -0.53
N ILE A 340 -14.42 10.31 -1.85
CA ILE A 340 -15.46 9.55 -2.55
C ILE A 340 -15.26 8.05 -2.32
N THR A 341 -14.04 7.56 -2.44
CA THR A 341 -13.80 6.12 -2.30
C THR A 341 -13.87 5.66 -0.86
N SER A 342 -13.34 6.37 0.13
CA SER A 342 -13.34 5.93 1.53
C SER A 342 -14.64 6.18 2.31
N PHE A 343 -15.52 7.07 1.83
CA PHE A 343 -16.70 7.52 2.58
C PHE A 343 -17.83 6.50 2.67
N PHE A 344 -18.04 5.69 1.63
CA PHE A 344 -19.24 4.87 1.51
C PHE A 344 -19.38 3.79 2.58
N TRP A 345 -18.28 3.11 2.96
CA TRP A 345 -18.37 2.06 3.96
C TRP A 345 -18.72 2.58 5.37
N PRO A 346 -18.01 3.59 5.92
CA PRO A 346 -18.40 4.21 7.20
C PRO A 346 -19.83 4.75 7.18
N LEU A 347 -20.25 5.39 6.08
CA LEU A 347 -21.64 5.86 5.94
C LEU A 347 -22.63 4.70 6.04
N TYR A 348 -22.38 3.60 5.33
CA TYR A 348 -23.22 2.42 5.36
C TYR A 348 -23.34 1.82 6.76
N VAL A 349 -22.22 1.65 7.47
CA VAL A 349 -22.19 1.16 8.86
C VAL A 349 -23.05 2.04 9.78
N LEU A 350 -22.94 3.37 9.67
CA LEU A 350 -23.74 4.32 10.46
C LEU A 350 -25.23 4.25 10.11
N LEU A 351 -25.57 4.19 8.81
CA LEU A 351 -26.96 4.06 8.36
C LEU A 351 -27.60 2.73 8.77
N SER A 352 -26.79 1.68 8.98
CA SER A 352 -27.23 0.40 9.53
C SER A 352 -27.35 0.40 11.07
N GLY A 353 -27.16 1.55 11.73
CA GLY A 353 -27.30 1.68 13.19
C GLY A 353 -26.19 1.00 13.99
N MET A 354 -25.05 0.70 13.35
CA MET A 354 -23.92 0.05 14.00
C MET A 354 -22.86 1.08 14.45
N PRO A 355 -22.10 0.79 15.52
CA PRO A 355 -20.97 1.62 15.89
C PRO A 355 -19.87 1.53 14.80
N PRO A 356 -19.13 2.62 14.57
CA PRO A 356 -18.10 2.67 13.54
C PRO A 356 -16.92 1.71 13.81
N SER A 357 -16.65 1.40 15.08
CA SER A 357 -15.60 0.46 15.50
C SER A 357 -16.22 -0.78 16.17
N PRO A 358 -15.65 -1.99 15.99
CA PRO A 358 -16.01 -3.17 16.77
C PRO A 358 -15.50 -3.13 18.20
N HIS A 359 -14.50 -2.30 18.46
CA HIS A 359 -13.97 -2.13 19.79
C HIS A 359 -14.81 -1.07 20.51
N THR A 360 -15.34 -1.40 21.69
CA THR A 360 -15.93 -0.43 22.60
C THR A 360 -14.79 0.40 23.19
N ILE A 361 -14.32 1.37 22.41
CA ILE A 361 -13.25 2.29 22.82
C ILE A 361 -13.86 3.24 23.86
N GLN A 362 -13.54 3.01 25.12
CA GLN A 362 -13.84 3.95 26.19
C GLN A 362 -12.64 4.86 26.40
N LEU A 363 -12.88 6.17 26.41
CA LEU A 363 -11.84 7.14 26.74
C LEU A 363 -11.47 6.97 28.22
N ALA A 364 -10.21 6.66 28.47
CA ALA A 364 -9.68 6.43 29.81
C ALA A 364 -8.20 6.84 29.83
N ALA A 365 -7.80 7.67 30.79
CA ALA A 365 -6.40 8.09 30.94
C ALA A 365 -5.61 7.02 31.69
N ASN A 366 -4.87 6.19 30.94
CA ASN A 366 -4.02 5.11 31.41
C ASN A 366 -2.55 5.51 31.32
N ILE A 367 -2.13 6.54 32.07
CA ILE A 367 -0.75 7.05 32.00
C ILE A 367 0.29 5.96 32.36
N ASP A 368 -0.10 5.02 33.22
CA ASP A 368 0.72 3.87 33.62
C ASP A 368 1.01 2.88 32.47
N ALA A 369 0.31 3.01 31.34
CA ALA A 369 0.62 2.28 30.11
C ALA A 369 1.95 2.74 29.50
N PHE A 370 2.39 3.97 29.73
CA PHE A 370 3.55 4.55 29.06
C PHE A 370 4.87 3.79 29.36
N PRO A 371 5.21 3.47 30.63
CA PRO A 371 6.35 2.60 30.92
C PRO A 371 6.27 1.24 30.23
N MET A 372 5.07 0.63 30.12
CA MET A 372 4.89 -0.65 29.43
C MET A 372 5.09 -0.54 27.92
N ILE A 373 4.63 0.56 27.30
CA ILE A 373 4.88 0.87 25.89
C ILE A 373 6.40 1.00 25.65
N LEU A 374 7.11 1.79 26.45
CA LEU A 374 8.57 1.92 26.32
C LEU A 374 9.29 0.59 26.50
N LYS A 375 8.86 -0.20 27.50
CA LYS A 375 9.40 -1.54 27.74
C LYS A 375 9.18 -2.44 26.52
N SER A 376 7.98 -2.47 25.95
CA SER A 376 7.64 -3.26 24.76
C SER A 376 8.34 -2.80 23.47
N LEU A 377 8.71 -1.51 23.38
CA LEU A 377 9.42 -0.98 22.22
C LEU A 377 10.93 -1.24 22.28
N PHE A 378 11.55 -1.11 23.46
CA PHE A 378 13.00 -1.01 23.58
C PHE A 378 13.67 -2.13 24.39
N LEU A 379 12.93 -2.79 25.29
CA LEU A 379 13.50 -3.72 26.26
C LEU A 379 12.98 -5.16 26.12
N MET A 380 11.70 -5.30 25.73
CA MET A 380 10.99 -6.56 25.62
C MET A 380 10.36 -6.71 24.24
N GLY A 381 9.94 -7.92 23.90
CA GLY A 381 9.24 -8.21 22.65
C GLY A 381 10.15 -8.28 21.43
N SER A 382 9.53 -8.46 20.26
CA SER A 382 10.26 -8.72 19.01
C SER A 382 10.83 -7.46 18.35
N PHE A 383 10.39 -6.26 18.77
CA PHE A 383 10.73 -4.99 18.11
C PHE A 383 11.94 -4.26 18.69
N GLY A 384 12.47 -4.67 19.86
CA GLY A 384 13.56 -3.99 20.57
C GLY A 384 14.71 -3.54 19.67
N LEU A 385 15.34 -4.48 18.96
CA LEU A 385 16.47 -4.18 18.07
C LEU A 385 16.09 -3.27 16.90
N HIS A 386 14.87 -3.38 16.38
CA HIS A 386 14.40 -2.58 15.24
C HIS A 386 14.21 -1.13 15.63
N TRP A 387 13.62 -0.85 16.80
CA TRP A 387 13.44 0.54 17.26
C TRP A 387 14.76 1.21 17.63
N TRP A 388 15.71 0.47 18.22
CA TRP A 388 17.06 1.00 18.41
C TRP A 388 17.72 1.37 17.07
N ALA A 389 17.60 0.51 16.05
CA ALA A 389 18.11 0.82 14.72
C ALA A 389 17.43 2.04 14.09
N ILE A 390 16.10 2.18 14.23
CA ILE A 390 15.34 3.35 13.75
C ILE A 390 15.79 4.64 14.45
N ILE A 391 15.96 4.62 15.78
CA ILE A 391 16.42 5.78 16.54
C ILE A 391 17.84 6.17 16.11
N ILE A 392 18.77 5.22 16.05
CA ILE A 392 20.16 5.49 15.67
C ILE A 392 20.22 6.04 14.23
N ALA A 393 19.47 5.46 13.30
CA ALA A 393 19.39 5.95 11.92
C ALA A 393 18.78 7.36 11.86
N SER A 394 17.72 7.63 12.63
CA SER A 394 17.08 8.95 12.69
C SER A 394 18.05 10.00 13.25
N ILE A 395 18.72 9.73 14.37
CA ILE A 395 19.72 10.63 14.97
C ILE A 395 20.87 10.88 14.00
N THR A 396 21.38 9.83 13.34
CA THR A 396 22.46 9.95 12.35
C THR A 396 22.03 10.85 11.20
N LEU A 397 20.81 10.65 10.66
CA LEU A 397 20.27 11.47 9.59
C LEU A 397 20.09 12.93 10.03
N LEU A 398 19.58 13.16 11.25
CA LEU A 398 19.44 14.50 11.81
C LEU A 398 20.78 15.23 11.92
N ILE A 399 21.85 14.54 12.34
CA ILE A 399 23.19 15.11 12.43
C ILE A 399 23.75 15.42 11.03
N VAL A 400 23.62 14.46 10.11
CA VAL A 400 24.12 14.53 8.73
C VAL A 400 23.42 15.62 7.92
N GLU A 401 22.10 15.76 8.07
CA GLU A 401 21.24 16.62 7.27
C GLU A 401 20.67 17.81 8.07
N ARG A 402 21.32 18.22 9.17
CA ARG A 402 20.84 19.29 10.07
C ARG A 402 20.46 20.59 9.37
N LYS A 403 21.12 20.93 8.26
CA LYS A 403 20.84 22.14 7.46
C LYS A 403 19.61 22.00 6.56
N HIS A 404 19.15 20.77 6.31
CA HIS A 404 18.09 20.43 5.37
C HIS A 404 16.90 19.72 6.03
N ILE A 405 16.82 19.67 7.37
CA ILE A 405 15.78 18.94 8.11
C ILE A 405 14.35 19.33 7.71
N PHE A 406 14.05 20.63 7.57
CA PHE A 406 12.74 21.11 7.14
C PHE A 406 12.44 20.78 5.67
N LYS A 407 13.48 20.71 4.84
CA LYS A 407 13.36 20.27 3.45
C LYS A 407 13.04 18.77 3.39
N ILE A 408 13.68 17.96 4.23
CA ILE A 408 13.43 16.52 4.33
C ILE A 408 11.98 16.25 4.70
N THR A 409 11.44 16.88 5.75
CA THR A 409 10.05 16.64 6.17
C THR A 409 9.04 17.10 5.11
N THR A 410 9.35 18.16 4.35
CA THR A 410 8.49 18.62 3.25
C THR A 410 8.59 17.72 2.01
N GLU A 411 9.74 17.11 1.71
CA GLU A 411 9.95 16.25 0.53
C GLU A 411 9.61 14.77 0.78
N HIS A 412 9.58 14.34 2.05
CA HIS A 412 9.34 12.97 2.49
C HIS A 412 8.15 12.90 3.44
N PRO A 413 6.92 13.10 2.95
CA PRO A 413 5.71 13.00 3.76
C PRO A 413 5.56 11.65 4.48
N SER A 414 6.17 10.58 3.99
CA SER A 414 6.20 9.27 4.65
C SER A 414 6.75 9.30 6.09
N ILE A 415 7.71 10.19 6.40
CA ILE A 415 8.22 10.36 7.78
C ILE A 415 7.12 10.95 8.68
N ILE A 416 6.48 12.03 8.22
CA ILE A 416 5.39 12.68 8.97
C ILE A 416 4.26 11.68 9.20
N TRP A 417 4.00 10.82 8.22
CA TRP A 417 3.03 9.75 8.34
C TRP A 417 3.45 8.71 9.39
N ALA A 418 4.73 8.31 9.42
CA ALA A 418 5.27 7.40 10.43
C ALA A 418 5.11 7.99 11.85
N ASP A 419 5.48 9.27 12.03
CA ASP A 419 5.33 10.00 13.29
C ASP A 419 3.85 10.05 13.71
N THR A 420 2.96 10.41 12.79
CA THR A 420 1.52 10.51 13.07
C THR A 420 0.93 9.15 13.44
N ALA A 421 1.30 8.08 12.73
CA ALA A 421 0.85 6.73 13.03
C ALA A 421 1.35 6.26 14.40
N LEU A 422 2.61 6.53 14.75
CA LEU A 422 3.18 6.22 16.06
C LEU A 422 2.46 6.99 17.18
N ILE A 423 2.27 8.30 17.01
CA ILE A 423 1.60 9.17 17.99
C ILE A 423 0.16 8.73 18.21
N LEU A 424 -0.59 8.48 17.14
CA LEU A 424 -1.97 8.00 17.24
C LEU A 424 -2.04 6.65 17.94
N LEU A 425 -1.12 5.74 17.61
CA LEU A 425 -1.08 4.41 18.21
C LEU A 425 -0.77 4.46 19.71
N VAL A 426 0.29 5.17 20.08
CA VAL A 426 0.65 5.40 21.49
C VAL A 426 -0.49 6.11 22.22
N GLY A 427 -1.11 7.10 21.58
CA GLY A 427 -2.27 7.82 22.10
C GLY A 427 -3.46 6.91 22.36
N ILE A 428 -3.77 5.95 21.48
CA ILE A 428 -4.84 4.96 21.70
C ILE A 428 -4.55 4.15 22.97
N TYR A 429 -3.34 3.66 23.17
CA TYR A 429 -3.00 2.88 24.35
C TYR A 429 -2.92 3.70 25.66
N ILE A 430 -2.65 5.00 25.58
CA ILE A 430 -2.61 5.87 26.77
C ILE A 430 -3.99 6.42 27.11
N PHE A 431 -4.82 6.75 26.12
CA PHE A 431 -6.07 7.49 26.32
C PHE A 431 -7.33 6.67 26.11
N THR A 432 -7.22 5.34 25.97
CA THR A 432 -8.38 4.45 25.84
C THR A 432 -8.22 3.18 26.66
N SER A 433 -9.32 2.44 26.82
CA SER A 433 -9.37 1.11 27.45
C SER A 433 -8.50 0.04 26.75
N GLU A 434 -7.95 0.32 25.56
CA GLU A 434 -7.01 -0.58 24.88
C GLU A 434 -5.68 -0.77 25.63
N SER A 435 -5.40 0.05 26.65
CA SER A 435 -4.25 -0.13 27.56
C SER A 435 -4.15 -1.55 28.12
N GLU A 436 -5.27 -2.22 28.37
CA GLU A 436 -5.34 -3.61 28.83
C GLU A 436 -4.65 -4.57 27.85
N GLY A 437 -4.74 -4.28 26.55
CA GLY A 437 -4.08 -5.05 25.49
C GLY A 437 -2.54 -5.04 25.56
N LEU A 438 -1.93 -4.10 26.29
CA LEU A 438 -0.49 -4.10 26.57
C LEU A 438 -0.10 -5.20 27.55
N THR A 439 -0.95 -5.49 28.53
CA THR A 439 -0.68 -6.53 29.54
C THR A 439 -0.71 -7.93 28.93
N VAL A 440 -1.60 -8.13 27.96
CA VAL A 440 -1.72 -9.38 27.18
C VAL A 440 -0.61 -9.51 26.12
N GLY A 441 0.00 -8.38 25.70
CA GLY A 441 1.21 -8.34 24.86
C GLY A 441 1.02 -8.62 23.35
N HIS A 442 -0.16 -9.06 22.91
CA HIS A 442 -0.39 -9.45 21.52
C HIS A 442 -0.80 -8.29 20.60
N ASN A 443 -1.65 -7.37 21.05
CA ASN A 443 -2.23 -6.35 20.18
C ASN A 443 -1.24 -5.23 19.84
N PHE A 444 -0.47 -4.77 20.83
CA PHE A 444 0.47 -3.67 20.64
C PHE A 444 1.53 -4.01 19.58
N SER A 445 2.14 -5.20 19.69
CA SER A 445 3.14 -5.68 18.73
C SER A 445 2.62 -5.72 17.30
N ARG A 446 1.34 -6.09 17.09
CA ARG A 446 0.72 -6.10 15.76
C ARG A 446 0.51 -4.69 15.22
N ALA A 447 -0.01 -3.80 16.05
CA ALA A 447 -0.28 -2.43 15.66
C ALA A 447 1.02 -1.65 15.35
N MET A 448 2.14 -2.01 15.99
CA MET A 448 3.47 -1.44 15.73
C MET A 448 4.05 -1.77 14.35
N ILE A 449 3.48 -2.74 13.60
CA ILE A 449 3.95 -3.12 12.26
C ILE A 449 3.93 -1.90 11.32
N LEU A 450 2.85 -1.12 11.32
CA LEU A 450 2.67 0.02 10.43
C LEU A 450 3.71 1.15 10.64
N PRO A 451 3.82 1.77 11.83
CA PRO A 451 4.81 2.84 12.03
C PRO A 451 6.24 2.33 11.81
N THR A 452 6.55 1.09 12.21
CA THR A 452 7.89 0.50 12.01
C THR A 452 8.23 0.37 10.52
N LEU A 453 7.28 -0.09 9.69
CA LEU A 453 7.48 -0.20 8.24
C LEU A 453 7.62 1.17 7.56
N LEU A 454 6.81 2.15 7.96
CA LEU A 454 6.91 3.52 7.43
C LEU A 454 8.26 4.16 7.78
N TYR A 455 8.73 4.06 9.03
CA TYR A 455 10.07 4.55 9.39
C TYR A 455 11.17 3.82 8.64
N THR A 456 11.11 2.48 8.58
CA THR A 456 12.12 1.66 7.88
C THR A 456 12.23 2.07 6.42
N GLN A 457 11.10 2.23 5.73
CA GLN A 457 11.09 2.69 4.34
C GLN A 457 11.61 4.11 4.19
N SER A 458 11.13 5.04 5.02
CA SER A 458 11.46 6.47 4.92
C SER A 458 12.95 6.72 5.17
N LEU A 459 13.49 6.16 6.26
CA LEU A 459 14.89 6.31 6.64
C LEU A 459 15.81 5.66 5.62
N ALA A 460 15.47 4.47 5.12
CA ALA A 460 16.29 3.81 4.11
C ALA A 460 16.35 4.62 2.80
N VAL A 461 15.22 5.18 2.36
CA VAL A 461 15.16 6.08 1.20
C VAL A 461 16.04 7.33 1.41
N LEU A 462 15.94 7.97 2.56
CA LEU A 462 16.71 9.19 2.87
C LEU A 462 18.21 8.93 2.91
N CYS A 463 18.63 7.82 3.52
CA CYS A 463 20.02 7.41 3.54
C CYS A 463 20.56 7.25 2.11
N MET A 464 19.79 6.62 1.22
CA MET A 464 20.20 6.43 -0.18
C MET A 464 20.30 7.74 -0.96
N GLU A 465 19.37 8.67 -0.74
CA GLU A 465 19.39 9.99 -1.37
C GLU A 465 20.57 10.84 -0.88
N SER A 466 20.85 10.83 0.42
CA SER A 466 22.01 11.51 1.01
C SER A 466 23.34 10.98 0.46
N LEU A 467 23.48 9.64 0.37
CA LEU A 467 24.66 9.00 -0.23
C LEU A 467 24.84 9.38 -1.70
N ARG A 468 23.75 9.44 -2.47
CA ARG A 468 23.78 9.84 -3.89
C ARG A 468 24.19 11.30 -4.05
N ALA A 469 23.62 12.21 -3.25
CA ALA A 469 23.95 13.63 -3.29
C ALA A 469 25.44 13.90 -3.03
N ARG A 470 26.02 13.21 -2.03
CA ARG A 470 27.45 13.30 -1.71
C ARG A 470 28.35 12.76 -2.82
N LYS A 471 27.98 11.63 -3.44
CA LYS A 471 28.77 11.06 -4.55
C LYS A 471 28.85 12.02 -5.73
N ILE A 472 27.76 12.71 -6.06
CA ILE A 472 27.72 13.72 -7.12
C ILE A 472 28.64 14.90 -6.76
N GLN A 473 28.56 15.41 -5.53
CA GLN A 473 29.41 16.52 -5.08
C GLN A 473 30.91 16.17 -5.12
N CYS A 474 31.30 14.97 -4.70
CA CYS A 474 32.70 14.53 -4.74
C CYS A 474 33.20 14.26 -6.17
N GLY A 475 32.36 13.70 -7.05
CA GLY A 475 32.73 13.42 -8.44
C GLY A 475 33.02 14.69 -9.24
N VAL A 476 32.20 15.74 -9.05
CA VAL A 476 32.43 17.06 -9.69
C VAL A 476 33.76 17.67 -9.27
N ARG A 477 34.18 17.49 -8.01
CA ARG A 477 35.43 18.06 -7.51
C ARG A 477 36.68 17.40 -8.12
N ASN A 478 36.60 16.11 -8.45
CA ASN A 478 37.72 15.37 -9.02
C ASN A 478 37.84 15.51 -10.55
N GLY A 479 36.78 15.95 -11.24
CA GLY A 479 36.81 16.20 -12.69
C GLY A 479 37.23 17.63 -13.07
N LEU A 480 37.41 18.51 -12.09
CA LEU A 480 37.86 19.91 -12.27
C LEU A 480 39.32 20.13 -11.85
N LEU A 481 40.03 19.06 -11.49
CA LEU A 481 41.46 19.00 -11.23
C LEU A 481 42.11 18.15 -12.32
#